data_AF-A0A9E0EDS9-F1
#
_entry.id   AF-A0A9E0EDS9-F1
#
_cell.length_a   1.000
_cell.length_b   1.000
_cell.length_c   1.000
_cell.angle_alpha   90.00
_cell.angle_beta   90.00
_cell.angle_gamma   90.00
#
_symmetry.space_group_name_H-M   'P 1'
#
loop_
_entity.id
_entity.type
_entity.pdbx_description
1 polymer ?
#
loop_
_entity_poly.entity_id
_entity_poly.type
_entity_poly.pdbx_seq_one_letter_code
_entity_poly.pdbx_strand_id
1 'polypeptide(L)'
;MNRYDNILDSFEVYFTKVLSDIGKERSLSFEDVERLKKSPAFRLVVLAPFICDCDYAEMFAYANTSTLLTAGKHPEVFVPTKDISIETRATLIIENLRNYAKDKKVYKCCQQALILISIADHKKDLDDDKRINKFNPLFDESIRKKYETLSSKLCKEVSRCKKLTDLISIEFILSDGFWN
;
A
#
# COMPACT_ATOMS: atom_id res chain seq x y z
N MET A 1 -26.21 -12.77 -1.77
CA MET A 1 -25.15 -11.91 -1.18
C MET A 1 -24.10 -11.71 -2.25
N ASN A 2 -23.78 -10.47 -2.63
CA ASN A 2 -22.74 -10.20 -3.61
C ASN A 2 -21.36 -10.47 -2.97
N ARG A 3 -20.36 -10.90 -3.74
CA ARG A 3 -18.99 -11.19 -3.24
C ARG A 3 -18.40 -10.00 -2.47
N TYR A 4 -18.73 -8.78 -2.89
CA TYR A 4 -18.32 -7.54 -2.22
C TYR A 4 -18.92 -7.39 -0.81
N ASP A 5 -20.21 -7.70 -0.64
CA ASP A 5 -20.87 -7.60 0.67
C ASP A 5 -20.22 -8.58 1.67
N ASN A 6 -19.90 -9.79 1.22
CA ASN A 6 -19.19 -10.76 2.05
C ASN A 6 -17.79 -10.28 2.47
N ILE A 7 -17.09 -9.54 1.59
CA ILE A 7 -15.79 -8.95 1.90
C ILE A 7 -15.96 -7.85 2.95
N LEU A 8 -16.97 -6.99 2.84
CA LEU A 8 -17.24 -5.94 3.83
C LEU A 8 -17.41 -6.53 5.23
N ASP A 9 -18.16 -7.62 5.36
CA ASP A 9 -18.44 -8.25 6.66
C ASP A 9 -17.25 -9.06 7.22
N SER A 10 -16.36 -9.54 6.35
CA SER A 10 -15.34 -10.52 6.72
C SER A 10 -13.90 -10.03 6.57
N PHE A 11 -13.68 -8.81 6.05
CA PHE A 11 -12.34 -8.33 5.70
C PHE A 11 -11.39 -8.36 6.89
N GLU A 12 -11.83 -7.94 8.08
CA GLU A 12 -10.98 -7.94 9.29
C GLU A 12 -10.50 -9.34 9.67
N VAL A 13 -11.35 -10.36 9.47
CA VAL A 13 -11.00 -11.76 9.70
C VAL A 13 -9.94 -12.22 8.71
N TYR A 14 -10.14 -11.93 7.41
CA TYR A 14 -9.17 -12.26 6.37
C TYR A 14 -7.83 -11.54 6.56
N PHE A 15 -7.88 -10.24 6.85
CA PHE A 15 -6.70 -9.42 7.09
C PHE A 15 -5.88 -9.95 8.26
N THR A 16 -6.54 -10.22 9.38
CA THR A 16 -5.89 -10.79 10.57
C THR A 16 -5.28 -12.16 10.27
N LYS A 17 -6.00 -13.02 9.53
CA LYS A 17 -5.51 -14.36 9.15
C LYS A 17 -4.25 -14.27 8.29
N VAL A 18 -4.27 -13.48 7.21
CA VAL A 18 -3.13 -13.33 6.29
C VAL A 18 -1.88 -12.84 7.04
N LEU A 19 -2.01 -11.81 7.89
CA LEU A 19 -0.88 -11.31 8.67
C LEU A 19 -0.38 -12.30 9.72
N SER A 20 -1.29 -13.07 10.34
CA SER A 20 -0.90 -14.09 11.32
C SER A 20 -0.14 -15.25 10.67
N ASP A 21 -0.60 -15.72 9.52
CA ASP A 21 0.03 -16.83 8.79
C ASP A 21 1.41 -16.43 8.27
N ILE A 22 1.52 -15.24 7.66
CA ILE A 22 2.81 -14.68 7.23
C ILE A 22 3.72 -14.41 8.42
N GLY A 23 3.20 -13.89 9.52
CA GLY A 23 3.95 -13.64 10.74
C GLY A 23 4.61 -14.91 11.27
N LYS A 24 3.88 -16.04 11.27
CA LYS A 24 4.43 -17.36 11.64
C LYS A 24 5.49 -17.82 10.64
N GLU A 25 5.22 -17.78 9.33
CA GLU A 25 6.17 -18.23 8.30
C GLU A 25 7.48 -17.44 8.36
N ARG A 26 7.39 -16.12 8.59
CA ARG A 26 8.54 -15.20 8.62
C ARG A 26 9.13 -15.02 10.01
N SER A 27 8.66 -15.77 11.01
CA SER A 27 9.10 -15.69 12.42
C SER A 27 9.08 -14.27 12.97
N LEU A 28 8.03 -13.50 12.65
CA LEU A 28 7.81 -12.17 13.20
C LEU A 28 7.33 -12.24 14.64
N SER A 29 7.71 -11.26 15.45
CA SER A 29 7.18 -11.11 16.81
C SER A 29 5.68 -10.76 16.78
N PHE A 30 5.00 -10.97 17.91
CA PHE A 30 3.61 -10.54 18.04
C PHE A 30 3.48 -9.03 17.87
N GLU A 31 4.42 -8.28 18.46
CA GLU A 31 4.49 -6.82 18.38
C GLU A 31 4.67 -6.33 16.93
N ASP A 32 5.50 -7.01 16.14
CA ASP A 32 5.66 -6.71 14.72
C ASP A 32 4.34 -6.93 13.97
N VAL A 33 3.67 -8.06 14.18
CA VAL A 33 2.38 -8.35 13.53
C VAL A 33 1.32 -7.31 13.89
N GLU A 34 1.24 -6.91 15.16
CA GLU A 34 0.33 -5.85 15.62
C GLU A 34 0.67 -4.47 15.03
N ARG A 35 1.95 -4.19 14.75
CA ARG A 35 2.37 -2.98 14.03
C ARG A 35 1.90 -3.04 12.57
N LEU A 36 2.11 -4.17 11.88
CA LEU A 36 1.68 -4.34 10.48
C LEU A 36 0.17 -4.18 10.30
N LYS A 37 -0.64 -4.59 11.30
CA LYS A 37 -2.10 -4.39 11.28
C LYS A 37 -2.52 -2.91 11.22
N LYS A 38 -1.67 -2.01 11.71
CA LYS A 38 -1.92 -0.56 11.72
C LYS A 38 -1.45 0.13 10.44
N SER A 39 -0.69 -0.57 9.60
CA SER A 39 -0.13 0.02 8.38
C SER A 39 -1.16 0.09 7.25
N PRO A 40 -1.38 1.27 6.63
CA PRO A 40 -2.27 1.42 5.49
C PRO A 40 -1.78 0.64 4.27
N ALA A 41 -0.46 0.49 4.09
CA ALA A 41 0.10 -0.27 2.98
C ALA A 41 -0.27 -1.75 3.09
N PHE A 42 -0.06 -2.36 4.26
CA PHE A 42 -0.41 -3.76 4.52
C PHE A 42 -1.90 -4.02 4.34
N ARG A 43 -2.74 -3.13 4.88
CA ARG A 43 -4.20 -3.25 4.73
C ARG A 43 -4.62 -3.17 3.26
N LEU A 44 -4.04 -2.26 2.49
CA LEU A 44 -4.35 -2.11 1.07
C LEU A 44 -3.89 -3.30 0.22
N VAL A 45 -2.68 -3.83 0.43
CA VAL A 45 -2.14 -4.93 -0.40
C VAL A 45 -2.85 -6.26 -0.15
N VAL A 46 -3.35 -6.46 1.08
CA VAL A 46 -4.22 -7.59 1.42
C VAL A 46 -5.60 -7.39 0.82
N LEU A 47 -6.15 -6.17 0.86
CA LEU A 47 -7.50 -5.89 0.37
C LEU A 47 -7.62 -5.93 -1.16
N ALA A 48 -6.62 -5.39 -1.88
CA ALA A 48 -6.71 -5.11 -3.31
C ALA A 48 -7.21 -6.31 -4.15
N PRO A 49 -6.71 -7.55 -3.98
CA PRO A 49 -7.18 -8.69 -4.76
C PRO A 49 -8.67 -9.00 -4.59
N PHE A 50 -9.23 -8.75 -3.39
CA PHE A 50 -10.63 -8.99 -3.09
C PHE A 50 -11.54 -7.96 -3.77
N ILE A 51 -11.22 -6.67 -3.62
CA ILE A 51 -12.05 -5.58 -4.18
C ILE A 51 -11.90 -5.45 -5.70
N CYS A 52 -10.80 -5.96 -6.26
CA CYS A 52 -10.58 -6.10 -7.70
C CYS A 52 -11.27 -7.33 -8.32
N ASP A 53 -11.96 -8.14 -7.52
CA ASP A 53 -12.68 -9.36 -7.94
C ASP A 53 -11.76 -10.41 -8.61
N CYS A 54 -10.56 -10.62 -8.06
CA CYS A 54 -9.64 -11.66 -8.52
C CYS A 54 -10.16 -13.05 -8.13
N ASP A 55 -10.02 -14.07 -9.00
CA ASP A 55 -10.43 -15.45 -8.67
C ASP A 55 -9.63 -16.03 -7.49
N TYR A 56 -8.32 -15.78 -7.46
CA TYR A 56 -7.40 -16.27 -6.44
C TYR A 56 -7.00 -15.19 -5.42
N ALA A 57 -7.99 -14.46 -4.89
CA ALA A 57 -7.76 -13.26 -4.07
C ALA A 57 -6.86 -13.51 -2.84
N GLU A 58 -7.07 -14.61 -2.10
CA GLU A 58 -6.25 -14.94 -0.92
C GLU A 58 -4.78 -15.20 -1.28
N MET A 59 -4.51 -15.93 -2.36
CA MET A 59 -3.16 -16.21 -2.84
C MET A 59 -2.43 -14.91 -3.22
N PHE A 60 -3.10 -14.02 -3.93
CA PHE A 60 -2.52 -12.72 -4.28
C PHE A 60 -2.33 -11.82 -3.06
N ALA A 61 -3.25 -11.84 -2.09
CA ALA A 61 -3.10 -11.09 -0.84
C ALA A 61 -1.85 -11.54 -0.09
N TYR A 62 -1.62 -12.85 -0.03
CA TYR A 62 -0.41 -13.43 0.55
C TYR A 62 0.86 -13.00 -0.19
N ALA A 63 0.85 -13.11 -1.53
CA ALA A 63 1.98 -12.75 -2.37
C ALA A 63 2.35 -11.25 -2.29
N ASN A 64 1.35 -10.37 -2.31
CA ASN A 64 1.56 -8.92 -2.23
C ASN A 64 2.12 -8.54 -0.85
N THR A 65 1.57 -9.13 0.21
CA THR A 65 2.04 -8.90 1.59
C THR A 65 3.47 -9.39 1.78
N SER A 66 3.81 -10.56 1.24
CA SER A 66 5.18 -11.10 1.26
C SER A 66 6.16 -10.21 0.47
N THR A 67 5.72 -9.68 -0.68
CA THR A 67 6.49 -8.73 -1.48
C THR A 67 6.75 -7.45 -0.69
N LEU A 68 5.73 -6.91 -0.03
CA LEU A 68 5.84 -5.71 0.80
C LEU A 68 6.81 -5.92 1.98
N LEU A 69 6.73 -7.03 2.71
CA LEU A 69 7.69 -7.34 3.78
C LEU A 69 9.12 -7.46 3.28
N THR A 70 9.30 -8.12 2.14
CA THR A 70 10.63 -8.27 1.53
C THR A 70 11.18 -6.91 1.15
N ALA A 71 10.32 -6.04 0.62
CA ALA A 71 10.69 -4.69 0.23
C ALA A 71 11.09 -3.82 1.43
N GLY A 72 10.46 -4.01 2.60
CA GLY A 72 10.82 -3.31 3.82
C GLY A 72 12.14 -3.77 4.44
N LYS A 73 12.50 -5.06 4.26
CA LYS A 73 13.78 -5.61 4.71
C LYS A 73 14.95 -5.28 3.78
N HIS A 74 14.64 -5.08 2.50
CA HIS A 74 15.60 -4.74 1.45
C HIS A 74 15.24 -3.39 0.82
N PRO A 75 15.19 -2.30 1.61
CA PRO A 75 14.77 -1.01 1.11
C PRO A 75 15.66 -0.56 -0.05
N GLU A 76 16.92 -0.95 -0.15
CA GLU A 76 17.81 -0.67 -1.28
C GLU A 76 17.25 -1.12 -2.63
N VAL A 77 16.49 -2.23 -2.65
CA VAL A 77 15.82 -2.73 -3.85
C VAL A 77 14.58 -1.88 -4.16
N PHE A 78 14.06 -1.12 -3.18
CA PHE A 78 12.80 -0.37 -3.22
C PHE A 78 12.92 1.15 -2.92
N VAL A 79 14.14 1.71 -2.71
CA VAL A 79 14.43 3.15 -2.57
C VAL A 79 14.41 3.83 -3.93
N PRO A 80 13.56 4.85 -4.16
CA PRO A 80 13.54 5.60 -5.41
C PRO A 80 14.94 5.98 -5.88
N THR A 81 15.26 5.65 -7.13
CA THR A 81 16.50 6.08 -7.78
C THR A 81 16.18 7.22 -8.74
N LYS A 82 17.19 7.87 -9.31
CA LYS A 82 16.96 8.88 -10.37
C LYS A 82 16.15 8.32 -11.54
N ASP A 83 16.27 7.01 -11.80
CA ASP A 83 15.65 6.33 -12.93
C ASP A 83 14.28 5.69 -12.61
N ILE A 84 13.94 5.53 -11.33
CA ILE A 84 12.72 4.84 -10.90
C ILE A 84 11.98 5.70 -9.87
N SER A 85 10.82 6.21 -10.29
CA SER A 85 10.00 7.12 -9.48
C SER A 85 9.26 6.44 -8.34
N ILE A 86 8.73 7.24 -7.40
CA ILE A 86 7.89 6.78 -6.29
C ILE A 86 6.69 6.00 -6.83
N GLU A 87 6.06 6.50 -7.91
CA GLU A 87 4.87 5.90 -8.48
C GLU A 87 5.12 4.47 -8.98
N THR A 88 6.20 4.28 -9.73
CA THR A 88 6.57 2.96 -10.27
C THR A 88 6.84 1.98 -9.14
N ARG A 89 7.61 2.35 -8.12
CA ARG A 89 7.94 1.43 -7.02
C ARG A 89 6.75 1.06 -6.17
N ALA A 90 5.91 2.04 -5.82
CA ALA A 90 4.70 1.78 -5.04
C ALA A 90 3.78 0.77 -5.73
N THR A 91 3.65 0.87 -7.06
CA THR A 91 2.74 0.01 -7.84
C THR A 91 3.27 -1.39 -8.13
N LEU A 92 4.59 -1.61 -8.11
CA LEU A 92 5.20 -2.93 -8.30
C LEU A 92 4.69 -3.98 -7.29
N ILE A 93 4.31 -3.55 -6.08
CA ILE A 93 3.84 -4.46 -5.01
C ILE A 93 2.58 -5.24 -5.39
N ILE A 94 1.71 -4.65 -6.21
CA ILE A 94 0.45 -5.27 -6.65
C ILE A 94 0.41 -5.52 -8.16
N GLU A 95 1.55 -5.40 -8.84
CA GLU A 95 1.64 -5.46 -10.29
C GLU A 95 1.24 -6.84 -10.84
N ASN A 96 1.41 -7.89 -10.02
CA ASN A 96 0.91 -9.23 -10.31
C ASN A 96 -0.62 -9.28 -10.51
N LEU A 97 -1.39 -8.30 -10.03
CA LEU A 97 -2.84 -8.22 -10.24
C LEU A 97 -3.22 -7.69 -11.63
N ARG A 98 -2.29 -7.09 -12.39
CA ARG A 98 -2.58 -6.40 -13.66
C ARG A 98 -3.48 -7.20 -14.58
N ASN A 99 -3.23 -8.50 -14.73
CA ASN A 99 -4.00 -9.36 -15.62
C ASN A 99 -5.15 -10.09 -14.94
N TYR A 100 -5.13 -10.23 -13.61
CA TYR A 100 -6.09 -11.04 -12.84
C TYR A 100 -7.22 -10.24 -12.20
N ALA A 101 -7.06 -8.92 -12.05
CA ALA A 101 -8.13 -8.03 -11.62
C ALA A 101 -9.25 -8.00 -12.66
N LYS A 102 -10.48 -8.39 -12.29
CA LYS A 102 -11.65 -8.26 -13.17
C LYS A 102 -12.15 -6.81 -13.19
N ASP A 103 -12.08 -6.11 -12.06
CA ASP A 103 -12.40 -4.70 -11.97
C ASP A 103 -11.14 -3.82 -12.15
N LYS A 104 -10.80 -3.52 -13.42
CA LYS A 104 -9.61 -2.72 -13.76
C LYS A 104 -9.66 -1.29 -13.22
N LYS A 105 -10.86 -0.73 -13.01
CA LYS A 105 -11.02 0.63 -12.46
C LYS A 105 -10.64 0.64 -10.98
N VAL A 106 -11.08 -0.36 -10.21
CA VAL A 106 -10.68 -0.52 -8.81
C VAL A 106 -9.21 -0.85 -8.68
N TYR A 107 -8.66 -1.69 -9.55
CA TYR A 107 -7.22 -1.98 -9.57
C TYR A 107 -6.38 -0.70 -9.74
N LYS A 108 -6.75 0.15 -10.70
CA LYS A 108 -6.10 1.45 -10.89
C LYS A 108 -6.22 2.33 -9.64
N CYS A 109 -7.37 2.31 -8.96
CA CYS A 109 -7.55 3.03 -7.71
C CYS A 109 -6.62 2.50 -6.59
N CYS A 110 -6.45 1.18 -6.49
CA CYS A 110 -5.51 0.57 -5.53
C CYS A 110 -4.07 1.00 -5.82
N GLN A 111 -3.66 1.04 -7.09
CA GLN A 111 -2.35 1.58 -7.49
C GLN A 111 -2.19 3.04 -7.04
N GLN A 112 -3.21 3.86 -7.27
CA GLN A 112 -3.22 5.27 -6.86
C GLN A 112 -3.15 5.45 -5.34
N ALA A 113 -3.83 4.60 -4.58
CA ALA A 113 -3.74 4.59 -3.13
C ALA A 113 -2.34 4.18 -2.63
N LEU A 114 -1.68 3.20 -3.24
CA LEU A 114 -0.28 2.87 -2.90
C LEU A 114 0.67 4.03 -3.16
N ILE A 115 0.48 4.75 -4.27
CA ILE A 115 1.27 5.95 -4.58
C ILE A 115 1.05 7.03 -3.51
N LEU A 116 -0.20 7.24 -3.05
CA LEU A 116 -0.50 8.17 -1.98
C LEU A 116 0.20 7.80 -0.67
N ILE A 117 0.13 6.53 -0.26
CA ILE A 117 0.79 6.04 0.96
C ILE A 117 2.30 6.27 0.87
N SER A 118 2.92 5.96 -0.28
CA SER A 118 4.35 6.16 -0.47
C SER A 118 4.77 7.64 -0.48
N ILE A 119 3.94 8.54 -1.04
CA ILE A 119 4.20 9.99 -0.94
C ILE A 119 4.07 10.47 0.52
N ALA A 120 3.07 9.96 1.26
CA ALA A 120 2.85 10.33 2.66
C ALA A 120 4.02 9.90 3.56
N ASP A 121 4.54 8.69 3.34
CA ASP A 121 5.75 8.13 3.98
C ASP A 121 6.96 9.08 3.83
N HIS A 122 7.30 9.43 2.58
CA HIS A 122 8.42 10.34 2.31
C HIS A 122 8.23 11.75 2.89
N LYS A 123 6.98 12.20 3.09
CA LYS A 123 6.70 13.50 3.72
C LYS A 123 6.87 13.47 5.23
N LYS A 124 6.46 12.37 5.89
CA LYS A 124 6.55 12.20 7.34
C LYS A 124 8.00 12.16 7.81
N ASP A 125 8.86 11.48 7.05
CA ASP A 125 10.25 11.24 7.44
C ASP A 125 11.22 12.35 6.99
N LEU A 126 10.73 13.45 6.42
CA LEU A 126 11.58 14.45 5.75
C LEU A 126 12.67 15.03 6.67
N ASP A 127 12.31 15.38 7.91
CA ASP A 127 13.26 15.97 8.87
C ASP A 127 14.23 14.92 9.43
N ASP A 128 13.74 13.71 9.70
CA ASP A 128 14.54 12.60 10.20
C ASP A 128 15.53 12.10 9.15
N ASP A 129 15.09 11.91 7.91
CA ASP A 129 15.93 11.54 6.77
C ASP A 129 17.04 12.58 6.56
N LYS A 130 16.70 13.87 6.68
CA LYS A 130 17.68 14.96 6.54
C LYS A 130 18.71 14.91 7.66
N ARG A 131 18.29 14.64 8.89
CA ARG A 131 19.17 14.52 10.07
C ARG A 131 20.18 13.38 9.92
N ILE A 132 19.77 12.26 9.34
CA ILE A 132 20.64 11.08 9.17
C ILE A 132 21.32 11.01 7.79
N ASN A 133 21.21 12.06 6.97
CA ASN A 133 21.71 12.10 5.58
C ASN A 133 21.21 10.94 4.69
N LYS A 134 20.00 10.44 4.96
CA LYS A 134 19.33 9.44 4.11
C LYS A 134 18.74 10.14 2.90
N PHE A 135 18.87 9.52 1.72
CA PHE A 135 18.29 10.08 0.49
C PHE A 135 16.76 10.11 0.58
N ASN A 136 16.17 11.28 0.30
CA ASN A 136 14.72 11.44 0.13
C ASN A 136 14.46 12.28 -1.14
N PRO A 137 13.66 11.80 -2.11
CA PRO A 137 13.41 12.51 -3.36
C PRO A 137 12.70 13.85 -3.15
N LEU A 138 12.03 14.05 -2.00
CA LEU A 138 11.32 15.29 -1.68
C LEU A 138 12.23 16.40 -1.14
N PHE A 139 13.55 16.18 -1.03
CA PHE A 139 14.50 17.26 -0.79
C PHE A 139 14.65 18.22 -1.98
N ASP A 140 14.38 17.74 -3.19
CA ASP A 140 14.30 18.58 -4.38
C ASP A 140 12.94 19.28 -4.45
N GLU A 141 12.94 20.61 -4.50
CA GLU A 141 11.73 21.44 -4.47
C GLU A 141 10.84 21.25 -5.72
N SER A 142 11.43 20.98 -6.89
CA SER A 142 10.68 20.73 -8.11
C SER A 142 9.93 19.38 -8.03
N ILE A 143 10.60 18.37 -7.46
CA ILE A 143 10.03 17.05 -7.22
C ILE A 143 8.93 17.14 -6.15
N ARG A 144 9.16 17.89 -5.08
CA ARG A 144 8.18 18.13 -4.02
C ARG A 144 6.87 18.72 -4.56
N LYS A 145 6.94 19.82 -5.31
CA LYS A 145 5.76 20.46 -5.94
C LYS A 145 5.01 19.52 -6.87
N LYS A 146 5.73 18.68 -7.63
CA LYS A 146 5.13 17.63 -8.48
C LYS A 146 4.29 16.68 -7.63
N TYR A 147 4.85 16.16 -6.52
CA TYR A 147 4.15 15.19 -5.67
C TYR A 147 3.04 15.80 -4.80
N GLU A 148 3.10 17.09 -4.45
CA GLU A 148 1.97 17.81 -3.84
C GLU A 148 0.78 17.91 -4.78
N THR A 149 1.04 18.27 -6.04
CA THR A 149 0.02 18.32 -7.10
C THR A 149 -0.57 16.93 -7.37
N LEU A 150 0.31 15.93 -7.49
CA LEU A 150 -0.12 14.54 -7.70
C LEU A 150 -0.94 14.03 -6.52
N SER A 151 -0.48 14.23 -5.28
CA SER A 151 -1.19 13.81 -4.07
C SER A 151 -2.60 14.42 -4.02
N SER A 152 -2.74 15.71 -4.29
CA SER A 152 -4.05 16.39 -4.34
C SER A 152 -4.99 15.80 -5.39
N LYS A 153 -4.46 15.42 -6.55
CA LYS A 153 -5.22 14.75 -7.60
C LYS A 153 -5.64 13.33 -7.17
N LEU A 154 -4.70 12.54 -6.67
CA LEU A 154 -4.95 11.16 -6.27
C LEU A 154 -5.95 11.09 -5.12
N CYS A 155 -5.91 11.99 -4.13
CA CYS A 155 -6.91 12.02 -3.06
C CYS A 155 -8.34 12.16 -3.60
N LYS A 156 -8.54 12.97 -4.65
CA LYS A 156 -9.86 13.13 -5.30
C LYS A 156 -10.27 11.90 -6.11
N GLU A 157 -9.31 11.20 -6.72
CA GLU A 157 -9.60 10.00 -7.51
C GLU A 157 -9.92 8.81 -6.60
N VAL A 158 -9.11 8.60 -5.56
CA VAL A 158 -9.28 7.51 -4.59
C VAL A 158 -10.56 7.68 -3.78
N SER A 159 -10.89 8.91 -3.34
CA SER A 159 -12.11 9.17 -2.56
C SER A 159 -13.42 8.87 -3.30
N ARG A 160 -13.37 8.73 -4.64
CA ARG A 160 -14.53 8.38 -5.47
C ARG A 160 -14.71 6.88 -5.63
N CYS A 161 -13.76 6.06 -5.17
CA CYS A 161 -13.82 4.61 -5.30
C CYS A 161 -14.44 3.97 -4.06
N LYS A 162 -15.77 3.89 -4.02
CA LYS A 162 -16.52 3.32 -2.88
C LYS A 162 -16.01 1.93 -2.44
N LYS A 163 -15.74 1.04 -3.41
CA LYS A 163 -15.20 -0.30 -3.16
C LYS A 163 -13.94 -0.33 -2.30
N LEU A 164 -13.14 0.72 -2.35
CA LEU A 164 -11.96 0.89 -1.51
C LEU A 164 -12.30 1.68 -0.24
N THR A 165 -12.98 2.83 -0.39
CA THR A 165 -13.20 3.78 0.71
C THR A 165 -14.18 3.29 1.77
N ASP A 166 -15.04 2.32 1.45
CA ASP A 166 -15.92 1.67 2.44
C ASP A 166 -15.12 0.85 3.47
N LEU A 167 -13.88 0.46 3.14
CA LEU A 167 -13.01 -0.38 3.99
C LEU A 167 -11.79 0.38 4.52
N ILE A 168 -11.23 1.29 3.71
CA ILE A 168 -10.01 2.03 4.02
C ILE A 168 -10.24 3.51 3.72
N SER A 169 -10.31 4.35 4.77
CA SER A 169 -10.52 5.78 4.59
C SER A 169 -9.28 6.48 4.01
N ILE A 170 -9.50 7.64 3.37
CA ILE A 170 -8.41 8.47 2.84
C ILE A 170 -7.54 9.00 3.99
N GLU A 171 -8.17 9.38 5.10
CA GLU A 171 -7.48 9.85 6.30
C GLU A 171 -6.54 8.76 6.83
N PHE A 172 -6.97 7.50 6.83
CA PHE A 172 -6.13 6.38 7.24
C PHE A 172 -4.97 6.15 6.24
N ILE A 173 -5.24 6.21 4.93
CA ILE A 173 -4.20 6.15 3.88
C ILE A 173 -3.10 7.21 4.07
N LEU A 174 -3.48 8.40 4.54
CA LEU A 174 -2.56 9.52 4.79
C LEU A 174 -1.98 9.52 6.21
N SER A 175 -2.49 8.68 7.12
CA SER A 175 -2.13 8.72 8.55
C SER A 175 -0.78 8.10 8.86
N ASP A 176 -0.33 7.15 8.03
CA ASP A 176 0.94 6.48 8.24
C ASP A 176 1.66 6.17 6.93
N GLY A 177 2.96 5.93 7.08
CA GLY A 177 3.88 5.61 6.00
C GLY A 177 3.72 4.19 5.46
N PHE A 178 4.48 3.92 4.41
CA PHE A 178 4.51 2.64 3.68
C PHE A 178 5.33 1.59 4.43
N TRP A 179 6.29 2.01 5.25
CA TRP A 179 7.30 1.15 5.89
C TRP A 179 7.24 1.09 7.42
N ASN A 180 6.34 1.86 8.06
CA ASN A 180 6.16 1.84 9.52
C ASN A 180 5.37 0.62 10.00
#